data_AF-A0A401QGD3-F1
#
_entry.id   AF-A0A401QGD3-F1
#
_cell.length_a   1.000
_cell.length_b   1.000
_cell.length_c   1.000
_cell.angle_alpha   90.00
_cell.angle_beta   90.00
_cell.angle_gamma   90.00
#
_symmetry.space_group_name_H-M   'P 1'
#
loop_
_entity.id
_entity.type
_entity.pdbx_description
1 polymer ?
#
loop_
_entity_poly.entity_id
_entity_poly.type
_entity_poly.pdbx_seq_one_letter_code
_entity_poly.pdbx_strand_id
1 'polypeptide(L)'
;MEKIHWVEELFPPHFSVKDLVGVNVNLEPVLISEHFEGRKAKRIENLYQQKMKNFQQNQMPSRKVSVSGLIVSEATSQTSIKELKSQGDGHSHAAVCKSDNSKKSTENSVDGLEKQNLWNTEERTVLCETKCRKDIAQQNLNAQLALVSLQSEELKAGSKNLRVCLEKKETELSKTKLELQNKTLYLRHIVQESFRKDLEIRGLKKDVQEKVVTTSYLRSQLQQSQLEAQDLRLQKEKLSSDCKQLSWQQRFERDCLVERLKEQSNLELKKLQAELDTVKAELRKEKYQHAQNKEALDLLHKHFSSLPSFGPVEAFKIEFLNK
;
A
#
# COMPACT_ATOMS: atom_id res chain seq x y z
N MET A 1 1.13 -42.57 -3.27
CA MET A 1 -0.12 -41.79 -3.36
C MET A 1 0.10 -40.53 -2.54
N GLU A 2 0.36 -39.41 -3.20
CA GLU A 2 0.58 -38.12 -2.52
C GLU A 2 -0.76 -37.61 -1.97
N LYS A 3 -0.77 -37.23 -0.69
CA LYS A 3 -1.97 -36.67 -0.04
C LYS A 3 -2.18 -35.25 -0.57
N ILE A 4 -3.14 -35.10 -1.46
CA ILE A 4 -3.59 -33.81 -1.99
C ILE A 4 -4.20 -33.01 -0.83
N HIS A 5 -3.84 -31.74 -0.73
CA HIS A 5 -4.31 -30.85 0.33
C HIS A 5 -5.75 -30.42 0.06
N TRP A 6 -6.62 -30.37 1.08
CA TRP A 6 -8.07 -30.07 0.93
C TRP A 6 -8.37 -28.74 0.21
N VAL A 7 -7.44 -27.79 0.24
CA VAL A 7 -7.56 -26.52 -0.51
C VAL A 7 -7.44 -26.74 -2.01
N GLU A 8 -6.59 -27.66 -2.46
CA GLU A 8 -6.42 -28.01 -3.88
C GLU A 8 -7.62 -28.79 -4.43
N GLU A 9 -8.39 -29.43 -3.55
CA GLU A 9 -9.63 -30.13 -3.89
C GLU A 9 -10.79 -29.15 -4.12
N LEU A 10 -10.86 -28.06 -3.35
CA LEU A 10 -11.87 -27.01 -3.49
C LEU A 10 -11.50 -25.96 -4.55
N PHE A 11 -10.21 -25.77 -4.79
CA PHE A 11 -9.69 -24.82 -5.77
C PHE A 11 -8.59 -25.49 -6.61
N PRO A 12 -8.97 -26.32 -7.60
CA PRO A 12 -8.01 -26.91 -8.50
C PRO A 12 -7.23 -25.79 -9.20
N PRO A 13 -5.89 -25.78 -9.15
CA PRO A 13 -5.11 -24.75 -9.81
C PRO A 13 -5.40 -24.78 -11.31
N HIS A 14 -5.93 -23.68 -11.86
CA HIS A 14 -6.25 -23.54 -13.28
C HIS A 14 -5.02 -23.42 -14.19
N PHE A 15 -3.82 -23.51 -13.63
CA PHE A 15 -2.55 -23.42 -14.33
C PHE A 15 -1.62 -24.50 -13.78
N SER A 16 -1.14 -25.37 -14.66
CA SER A 16 -0.05 -26.28 -14.35
C SER A 16 1.29 -25.55 -14.49
N VAL A 17 2.33 -26.00 -13.77
CA VAL A 17 3.71 -25.53 -13.98
C VAL A 17 4.14 -25.70 -15.46
N LYS A 18 3.54 -26.67 -16.17
CA LYS A 18 3.73 -26.88 -17.61
C LYS A 18 3.09 -25.80 -18.50
N ASP A 19 2.11 -25.04 -17.99
CA ASP A 19 1.47 -23.93 -18.70
C ASP A 19 2.26 -22.62 -18.52
N LEU A 20 3.01 -22.49 -17.43
CA LEU A 20 3.88 -21.35 -17.14
C LEU A 20 5.24 -21.46 -17.83
N VAL A 21 5.76 -22.67 -17.97
CA VAL A 21 7.02 -22.94 -18.65
C VAL A 21 6.70 -23.60 -19.97
N GLY A 22 6.51 -22.78 -21.00
CA GLY A 22 6.25 -23.23 -22.37
C GLY A 22 7.19 -24.39 -22.74
N VAL A 23 6.62 -25.38 -23.41
CA VAL A 23 7.30 -26.60 -23.87
C VAL A 23 8.68 -26.23 -24.44
N ASN A 24 9.73 -26.77 -23.82
CA ASN A 24 11.16 -26.56 -24.10
C ASN A 24 11.80 -25.23 -23.65
N VAL A 25 12.01 -25.07 -22.34
CA VAL A 25 13.27 -24.46 -21.87
C VAL A 25 13.74 -25.16 -20.60
N ASN A 26 14.84 -25.92 -20.71
CA ASN A 26 15.65 -26.32 -19.56
C ASN A 26 16.27 -25.04 -18.98
N LEU A 27 15.71 -24.52 -17.90
CA LEU A 27 16.34 -23.50 -17.08
C LEU A 27 16.80 -24.15 -15.78
N GLU A 28 18.11 -24.27 -15.64
CA GLU A 28 18.77 -24.49 -14.36
C GLU A 28 18.25 -23.48 -13.32
N PRO A 29 18.00 -23.90 -12.07
CA PRO A 29 17.51 -23.01 -11.04
C PRO A 29 18.66 -22.11 -10.58
N VAL A 30 18.72 -20.90 -11.12
CA VAL A 30 19.60 -19.85 -10.64
C VAL A 30 19.09 -19.37 -9.27
N LEU A 31 19.83 -19.76 -8.23
CA LEU A 31 19.67 -19.43 -6.81
C LEU A 31 19.81 -17.92 -6.53
N ILE A 32 18.85 -17.09 -6.97
CA ILE A 32 18.79 -15.66 -6.64
C ILE A 32 17.58 -15.32 -5.73
N SER A 33 16.64 -16.25 -5.51
CA SER A 33 15.42 -16.00 -4.72
C SER A 33 15.67 -15.80 -3.22
N GLU A 34 16.60 -16.55 -2.64
CA GLU A 34 16.76 -16.65 -1.18
C GLU A 34 17.29 -15.34 -0.55
N HIS A 35 18.17 -14.63 -1.26
CA HIS A 35 18.77 -13.38 -0.77
C HIS A 35 17.83 -12.16 -0.87
N PHE A 36 16.77 -12.26 -1.69
CA PHE A 36 15.75 -11.24 -1.82
C PHE A 36 14.62 -11.44 -0.81
N GLU A 37 14.21 -12.69 -0.59
CA GLU A 37 13.22 -13.06 0.42
C GLU A 37 13.71 -12.81 1.85
N GLY A 38 14.97 -13.13 2.17
CA GLY A 38 15.56 -12.81 3.47
C GLY A 38 15.64 -11.30 3.77
N ARG A 39 15.84 -10.47 2.73
CA ARG A 39 15.82 -9.00 2.88
C ARG A 39 14.39 -8.46 3.07
N LYS A 40 13.39 -9.06 2.42
CA LYS A 40 11.99 -8.71 2.60
C LYS A 40 11.48 -9.10 3.99
N ALA A 41 11.83 -10.30 4.46
CA ALA A 41 11.49 -10.78 5.81
C ALA A 41 12.09 -9.87 6.90
N LYS A 42 13.38 -9.53 6.80
CA LYS A 42 14.03 -8.59 7.75
C LYS A 42 13.39 -7.20 7.76
N ARG A 43 12.95 -6.67 6.61
CA ARG A 43 12.23 -5.38 6.57
C ARG A 43 10.88 -5.45 7.28
N ILE A 44 10.13 -6.54 7.07
CA ILE A 44 8.81 -6.74 7.70
C ILE A 44 8.97 -6.93 9.21
N GLU A 45 9.97 -7.70 9.64
CA GLU A 45 10.29 -7.89 11.06
C GLU A 45 10.66 -6.57 11.74
N ASN A 46 11.53 -5.76 11.12
CA ASN A 46 11.89 -4.43 11.64
C ASN A 46 10.67 -3.49 11.75
N LEU A 47 9.76 -3.53 10.77
CA LEU A 47 8.54 -2.73 10.80
C LEU A 47 7.61 -3.14 11.96
N TYR A 48 7.48 -4.45 12.21
CA TYR A 48 6.70 -4.99 13.32
C TYR A 48 7.30 -4.61 14.67
N GLN A 49 8.63 -4.76 14.84
CA GLN A 49 9.32 -4.36 16.06
C GLN A 49 9.20 -2.86 16.34
N GLN A 50 9.32 -2.03 15.30
CA GLN A 50 9.14 -0.58 15.41
C GLN A 50 7.70 -0.20 15.80
N LYS A 51 6.70 -0.87 15.22
CA LYS A 51 5.28 -0.67 15.57
C LYS A 51 4.99 -1.12 17.01
N MET A 52 5.53 -2.25 17.45
CA MET A 52 5.42 -2.70 18.86
C MET A 52 6.04 -1.71 19.83
N LYS A 53 7.24 -1.20 19.53
CA LYS A 53 7.92 -0.20 20.37
C LYS A 53 7.11 1.09 20.46
N ASN A 54 6.58 1.57 19.34
CA ASN A 54 5.71 2.75 19.31
C ASN A 54 4.38 2.54 20.04
N PHE A 55 3.81 1.32 19.98
CA PHE A 55 2.58 0.98 20.70
C PHE A 55 2.80 0.94 22.23
N GLN A 56 3.91 0.36 22.68
CA GLN A 56 4.29 0.35 24.10
C GLN A 56 4.64 1.76 24.60
N GLN A 57 5.34 2.56 23.79
CA GLN A 57 5.69 3.93 24.13
C GLN A 57 4.45 4.86 24.19
N ASN A 58 3.45 4.63 23.34
CA ASN A 58 2.18 5.39 23.35
C ASN A 58 1.18 4.92 24.42
N GLN A 59 1.34 3.72 24.99
CA GLN A 59 0.54 3.26 26.14
C GLN A 59 1.04 3.81 27.50
N MET A 60 2.31 4.24 27.59
CA MET A 60 2.88 4.74 28.85
C MET A 60 2.42 6.14 29.30
N PRO A 61 2.13 7.12 28.42
CA PRO A 61 1.65 8.43 28.87
C PRO A 61 0.14 8.45 29.22
N SER A 62 -0.67 7.50 28.73
CA SER A 62 -2.12 7.47 29.01
C SER A 62 -2.50 6.70 30.28
N ARG A 63 -1.60 5.88 30.85
CA ARG A 63 -1.83 5.18 32.12
C ARG A 63 -1.56 6.01 33.38
N LYS A 64 -0.99 7.22 33.25
CA LYS A 64 -0.72 8.11 34.39
C LYS A 64 -1.75 9.23 34.61
N VAL A 65 -2.82 9.30 33.82
CA VAL A 65 -3.90 10.29 34.00
C VAL A 65 -5.20 9.66 34.56
N SER A 66 -5.24 8.34 34.77
CA SER A 66 -6.49 7.65 35.16
C SER A 66 -6.45 6.88 36.48
N VAL A 67 -5.59 7.23 37.44
CA VAL A 67 -5.60 6.62 38.78
C VAL A 67 -5.51 7.65 39.90
N SER A 68 -6.34 8.71 39.82
CA SER A 68 -6.45 9.72 40.89
C SER A 68 -7.88 9.89 41.42
N GLY A 69 -8.76 8.89 41.25
CA GLY A 69 -10.17 9.05 41.59
C GLY A 69 -10.88 7.85 42.18
N LEU A 70 -10.21 6.76 42.57
CA LEU A 70 -10.96 5.60 43.06
C LEU A 70 -10.19 4.69 44.03
N ILE A 71 -9.62 5.24 45.11
CA ILE A 71 -9.31 4.44 46.31
C ILE A 71 -9.51 5.32 47.56
N VAL A 72 -10.68 5.24 48.18
CA VAL A 72 -10.84 5.39 49.64
C VAL A 72 -11.79 4.29 50.12
N SER A 73 -11.17 3.29 50.76
CA SER A 73 -11.64 2.37 51.79
C SER A 73 -13.01 1.69 51.67
N GLU A 74 -12.98 0.44 51.22
CA GLU A 74 -13.91 -0.59 51.69
C GLU A 74 -13.10 -1.64 52.47
N ALA A 75 -13.15 -1.55 53.80
CA ALA A 75 -12.75 -2.62 54.70
C ALA A 75 -13.59 -2.55 55.98
N THR A 76 -14.38 -3.61 56.20
CA THR A 76 -15.05 -4.04 57.44
C THR A 76 -16.17 -3.12 57.94
N SER A 77 -17.43 -3.56 58.05
CA SER A 77 -17.80 -4.63 58.97
C SER A 77 -19.17 -5.22 58.63
N GLN A 78 -19.22 -6.54 58.66
CA GLN A 78 -20.40 -7.37 58.68
C GLN A 78 -20.84 -7.50 60.14
N THR A 79 -22.02 -7.02 60.53
CA THR A 79 -22.82 -7.61 61.62
C THR A 79 -24.23 -7.03 61.67
N SER A 80 -25.19 -7.94 61.66
CA SER A 80 -26.62 -7.78 61.91
C SER A 80 -26.93 -7.24 63.31
N ILE A 81 -28.17 -6.74 63.48
CA ILE A 81 -29.08 -6.84 64.66
C ILE A 81 -29.67 -5.48 65.15
N LYS A 82 -31.01 -5.40 65.00
CA LYS A 82 -32.06 -4.81 65.84
C LYS A 82 -32.07 -3.33 66.24
N GLU A 83 -33.25 -2.75 65.96
CA GLU A 83 -34.16 -2.04 66.86
C GLU A 83 -33.68 -0.84 67.70
N LEU A 84 -34.61 0.12 67.74
CA LEU A 84 -34.92 1.08 68.80
C LEU A 84 -34.46 2.54 68.64
N LYS A 85 -35.51 3.36 68.58
CA LYS A 85 -35.73 4.62 69.33
C LYS A 85 -35.24 5.92 68.69
N SER A 86 -36.23 6.52 68.01
CA SER A 86 -36.57 7.94 68.05
C SER A 86 -36.42 8.58 69.44
N GLN A 87 -35.79 9.75 69.49
CA GLN A 87 -35.88 10.72 70.59
C GLN A 87 -35.73 12.13 70.01
N GLY A 88 -36.62 13.04 70.41
CA GLY A 88 -36.61 14.45 69.99
C GLY A 88 -37.92 15.18 70.29
N ASP A 89 -38.12 15.50 71.57
CA ASP A 89 -39.23 16.19 72.23
C ASP A 89 -39.55 17.61 71.71
N GLY A 90 -40.78 18.07 72.01
CA GLY A 90 -41.14 19.50 71.95
C GLY A 90 -42.62 19.89 72.15
N HIS A 91 -43.17 19.62 73.34
CA HIS A 91 -44.31 20.26 74.06
C HIS A 91 -45.35 21.20 73.36
N SER A 92 -46.66 20.92 73.57
CA SER A 92 -47.48 21.59 74.62
C SER A 92 -49.00 21.30 74.54
N HIS A 93 -49.55 20.92 75.69
CA HIS A 93 -50.90 21.17 76.27
C HIS A 93 -52.19 21.01 75.45
N ALA A 94 -53.10 20.13 75.91
CA ALA A 94 -54.21 20.49 76.81
C ALA A 94 -55.28 19.38 76.92
N ALA A 95 -55.64 19.02 78.16
CA ALA A 95 -56.99 18.76 78.71
C ALA A 95 -57.91 17.70 78.04
N VAL A 96 -58.74 16.88 78.71
CA VAL A 96 -59.02 16.42 80.08
C VAL A 96 -60.27 15.52 79.93
N CYS A 97 -60.43 14.52 80.82
CA CYS A 97 -61.64 13.73 81.09
C CYS A 97 -62.11 12.66 80.07
N LYS A 98 -61.69 11.42 80.32
CA LYS A 98 -62.57 10.24 80.13
C LYS A 98 -63.36 10.06 81.43
N SER A 99 -64.69 10.07 81.36
CA SER A 99 -65.55 9.78 82.51
C SER A 99 -65.82 8.28 82.62
N ASP A 100 -65.77 7.83 83.86
CA ASP A 100 -66.02 6.49 84.35
C ASP A 100 -67.41 5.94 83.98
N ASN A 101 -67.40 4.67 83.57
CA ASN A 101 -68.55 3.79 83.66
C ASN A 101 -68.57 3.16 85.06
N SER A 102 -69.38 3.71 85.97
CA SER A 102 -69.85 2.98 87.14
C SER A 102 -71.06 3.69 87.76
N LYS A 103 -72.23 3.04 87.69
CA LYS A 103 -72.93 2.59 88.91
C LYS A 103 -74.17 1.79 88.58
N LYS A 104 -74.14 0.53 89.01
CA LYS A 104 -75.32 -0.26 89.36
C LYS A 104 -76.04 0.42 90.53
N SER A 105 -77.35 0.60 90.35
CA SER A 105 -78.43 0.35 91.30
C SER A 105 -78.14 0.65 92.79
N THR A 106 -78.60 1.81 93.25
CA THR A 106 -79.02 1.98 94.64
C THR A 106 -80.53 1.77 94.67
N GLU A 107 -80.96 0.72 95.35
CA GLU A 107 -82.34 0.51 95.75
C GLU A 107 -82.82 1.67 96.64
N ASN A 108 -84.05 2.12 96.37
CA ASN A 108 -85.15 2.34 97.32
C ASN A 108 -84.78 3.04 98.65
N SER A 109 -85.42 4.11 99.10
CA SER A 109 -86.82 4.54 99.02
C SER A 109 -86.85 5.82 99.84
N VAL A 110 -87.67 6.80 99.45
CA VAL A 110 -88.67 7.42 100.33
C VAL A 110 -89.31 8.53 99.50
N ASP A 111 -90.54 8.22 99.15
CA ASP A 111 -91.53 9.02 98.47
C ASP A 111 -91.99 10.18 99.36
N GLY A 112 -92.50 11.22 98.72
CA GLY A 112 -93.42 12.17 99.34
C GLY A 112 -92.82 13.51 99.76
N LEU A 113 -92.70 14.44 98.82
CA LEU A 113 -93.59 15.62 98.78
C LEU A 113 -93.27 16.46 97.53
N GLU A 114 -94.32 16.73 96.75
CA GLU A 114 -94.34 17.74 95.70
C GLU A 114 -93.65 19.04 96.15
N LYS A 115 -92.54 19.37 95.51
CA LYS A 115 -92.04 20.74 95.42
C LYS A 115 -92.02 21.14 93.96
N GLN A 116 -93.10 21.80 93.57
CA GLN A 116 -93.23 22.80 92.52
C GLN A 116 -92.05 22.85 91.53
N ASN A 117 -92.20 22.10 90.43
CA ASN A 117 -91.45 22.38 89.21
C ASN A 117 -91.86 23.76 88.70
N LEU A 118 -90.97 24.75 88.87
CA LEU A 118 -91.11 26.14 88.43
C LEU A 118 -91.16 26.34 86.89
N TRP A 119 -91.31 25.26 86.13
CA TRP A 119 -91.27 25.24 84.67
C TRP A 119 -92.52 24.52 84.18
N ASN A 120 -93.27 25.16 83.28
CA ASN A 120 -94.40 24.53 82.61
C ASN A 120 -93.88 23.32 81.79
N THR A 121 -94.61 22.20 81.79
CA THR A 121 -94.31 21.00 81.00
C THR A 121 -94.09 21.33 79.52
N GLU A 122 -94.80 22.32 78.97
CA GLU A 122 -94.66 22.81 77.60
C GLU A 122 -93.36 23.60 77.36
N GLU A 123 -92.86 24.34 78.35
CA GLU A 123 -91.61 25.09 78.22
C GLU A 123 -90.39 24.16 78.20
N ARG A 124 -90.47 23.04 78.95
CA ARG A 124 -89.43 21.99 78.93
C ARG A 124 -89.39 21.25 77.59
N THR A 125 -90.53 20.95 76.97
CA THR A 125 -90.56 20.30 75.65
C THR A 125 -90.01 21.22 74.57
N VAL A 126 -90.39 22.50 74.56
CA VAL A 126 -89.84 23.50 73.61
C VAL A 126 -88.34 23.69 73.80
N LEU A 127 -87.84 23.74 75.03
CA LEU A 127 -86.40 23.84 75.29
C LEU A 127 -85.64 22.58 74.85
N CYS A 128 -86.18 21.38 75.09
CA CYS A 128 -85.62 20.13 74.61
C CYS A 128 -85.60 20.06 73.07
N GLU A 129 -86.69 20.42 72.41
CA GLU A 129 -86.79 20.43 70.94
C GLU A 129 -85.82 21.42 70.30
N THR A 130 -85.72 22.64 70.84
CA THR A 130 -84.78 23.66 70.33
C THR A 130 -83.33 23.24 70.54
N LYS A 131 -83.00 22.60 71.67
CA LYS A 131 -81.68 22.01 71.90
C LYS A 131 -81.38 20.88 70.93
N CYS A 132 -82.31 19.93 70.75
CA CYS A 132 -82.16 18.85 69.78
C CYS A 132 -81.99 19.37 68.34
N ARG A 133 -82.76 20.40 67.92
CA ARG A 133 -82.60 21.02 66.60
C ARG A 133 -81.23 21.68 66.42
N LYS A 134 -80.73 22.38 67.45
CA LYS A 134 -79.37 22.96 67.43
C LYS A 134 -78.30 21.87 67.36
N ASP A 135 -78.43 20.81 68.14
CA ASP A 135 -77.49 19.69 68.15
C ASP A 135 -77.45 18.99 66.77
N ILE A 136 -78.60 18.75 66.15
CA ILE A 136 -78.70 18.18 64.79
C ILE A 136 -78.09 19.13 63.75
N ALA A 137 -78.39 20.44 63.82
CA ALA A 137 -77.81 21.42 62.91
C ALA A 137 -76.28 21.50 63.05
N GLN A 138 -75.78 21.45 64.28
CA GLN A 138 -74.34 21.45 64.56
C GLN A 138 -73.67 20.15 64.13
N GLN A 139 -74.32 18.99 64.29
CA GLN A 139 -73.85 17.73 63.72
C GLN A 139 -73.80 17.77 62.19
N ASN A 140 -74.81 18.35 61.53
CA ASN A 140 -74.83 18.53 60.08
C ASN A 140 -73.69 19.44 59.58
N LEU A 141 -73.46 20.56 60.27
CA LEU A 141 -72.40 21.51 59.95
C LEU A 141 -71.01 20.88 60.16
N ASN A 142 -70.85 20.08 61.23
CA ASN A 142 -69.63 19.30 61.47
C ASN A 142 -69.40 18.23 60.40
N ALA A 143 -70.45 17.54 59.94
CA ALA A 143 -70.35 16.56 58.86
C ALA A 143 -69.97 17.23 57.52
N GLN A 144 -70.54 18.39 57.21
CA GLN A 144 -70.15 19.19 56.04
C GLN A 144 -68.71 19.67 56.14
N LEU A 145 -68.27 20.13 57.31
CA LEU A 145 -66.90 20.56 57.55
C LEU A 145 -65.90 19.40 57.39
N ALA A 146 -66.26 18.20 57.87
CA ALA A 146 -65.46 16.99 57.68
C ALA A 146 -65.36 16.60 56.20
N LEU A 147 -66.45 16.68 55.43
CA LEU A 147 -66.46 16.40 53.99
C LEU A 147 -65.56 17.39 53.22
N VAL A 148 -65.69 18.69 53.50
CA VAL A 148 -64.86 19.74 52.87
C VAL A 148 -63.40 19.58 53.25
N SER A 149 -63.10 19.21 54.50
CA SER A 149 -61.74 18.90 54.95
C SER A 149 -61.16 17.72 54.17
N LEU A 150 -61.92 16.62 54.01
CA LEU A 150 -61.50 15.46 53.23
C LEU A 150 -61.21 15.82 51.76
N GLN A 151 -62.11 16.57 51.12
CA GLN A 151 -61.93 17.03 49.73
C GLN A 151 -60.70 17.94 49.59
N SER A 152 -60.45 18.81 50.58
CA SER A 152 -59.27 19.67 50.61
C SER A 152 -57.97 18.85 50.72
N GLU A 153 -57.94 17.83 51.58
CA GLU A 153 -56.80 16.92 51.69
C GLU A 153 -56.57 16.11 50.42
N GLU A 154 -57.63 15.61 49.79
CA GLU A 154 -57.57 14.89 48.51
C GLU A 154 -57.03 15.77 47.38
N LEU A 155 -57.55 17.00 47.24
CA LEU A 155 -57.04 17.97 46.27
C LEU A 155 -55.59 18.34 46.53
N LYS A 156 -55.20 18.49 47.80
CA LYS A 156 -53.81 18.75 48.20
C LYS A 156 -52.88 17.58 47.86
N ALA A 157 -53.34 16.34 48.06
CA ALA A 157 -52.61 15.14 47.65
C ALA A 157 -52.49 15.05 46.11
N GLY A 158 -53.59 15.30 45.39
CA GLY A 158 -53.60 15.35 43.93
C GLY A 158 -52.65 16.40 43.36
N SER A 159 -52.66 17.62 43.92
CA SER A 159 -51.76 18.70 43.53
C SER A 159 -50.28 18.36 43.76
N LYS A 160 -49.95 17.71 44.90
CA LYS A 160 -48.60 17.22 45.17
C LYS A 160 -48.16 16.16 44.15
N ASN A 161 -49.03 15.19 43.85
CA ASN A 161 -48.74 14.14 42.88
C ASN A 161 -48.50 14.71 41.47
N LEU A 162 -49.37 15.64 41.04
CA LEU A 162 -49.21 16.36 39.77
C LEU A 162 -47.88 17.11 39.69
N ARG A 163 -47.45 17.77 40.77
CA ARG A 163 -46.17 18.47 40.83
C ARG A 163 -44.99 17.52 40.63
N VAL A 164 -44.98 16.39 41.34
CA VAL A 164 -43.94 15.35 41.19
C VAL A 164 -43.93 14.79 39.77
N CYS A 165 -45.10 14.52 39.18
CA CYS A 165 -45.19 14.08 37.79
C CYS A 165 -44.65 15.11 36.80
N LEU A 166 -44.93 16.40 37.02
CA LEU A 166 -44.43 17.49 36.18
C LEU A 166 -42.91 17.59 36.26
N GLU A 167 -42.34 17.61 37.48
CA GLU A 167 -40.88 17.62 37.69
C GLU A 167 -40.20 16.42 37.00
N LYS A 168 -40.81 15.23 37.10
CA LYS A 168 -40.32 14.03 36.38
C LYS A 168 -40.37 14.20 34.86
N LYS A 169 -41.43 14.78 34.32
CA LYS A 169 -41.55 15.01 32.87
C LYS A 169 -40.59 16.08 32.36
N GLU A 170 -40.33 17.11 33.16
CA GLU A 170 -39.37 18.15 32.83
C GLU A 170 -37.92 17.64 32.85
N THR A 171 -37.58 16.77 33.80
CA THR A 171 -36.27 16.08 33.83
C THR A 171 -36.10 15.11 32.65
N GLU A 172 -37.13 14.36 32.28
CA GLU A 172 -37.11 13.53 31.05
C GLU A 172 -36.97 14.39 29.78
N LEU A 173 -37.66 15.53 29.70
CA LEU A 173 -37.59 16.45 28.56
C LEU A 173 -36.19 17.08 28.42
N SER A 174 -35.60 17.53 29.52
CA SER A 174 -34.24 18.09 29.51
C SER A 174 -33.20 17.05 29.10
N LYS A 175 -33.33 15.79 29.56
CA LYS A 175 -32.48 14.68 29.13
C LYS A 175 -32.59 14.42 27.63
N THR A 176 -33.80 14.29 27.10
CA THR A 176 -34.03 14.03 25.66
C THR A 176 -33.53 15.19 24.79
N LYS A 177 -33.67 16.45 25.24
CA LYS A 177 -33.11 17.61 24.57
C LYS A 177 -31.58 17.55 24.49
N LEU A 178 -30.91 17.18 25.57
CA LEU A 178 -29.46 17.00 25.61
C LEU A 178 -29.00 15.87 24.66
N GLU A 179 -29.70 14.74 24.67
CA GLU A 179 -29.43 13.62 23.75
C GLU A 179 -29.59 14.03 22.29
N LEU A 180 -30.62 14.82 21.96
CA LEU A 180 -30.84 15.34 20.61
C LEU A 180 -29.72 16.28 20.17
N GLN A 181 -29.26 17.16 21.05
CA GLN A 181 -28.12 18.05 20.77
C GLN A 181 -26.85 17.24 20.49
N ASN A 182 -26.56 16.23 21.32
CA ASN A 182 -25.40 15.37 21.14
C ASN A 182 -25.47 14.59 19.82
N LYS A 183 -26.63 14.01 19.48
CA LYS A 183 -26.84 13.33 18.19
C LYS A 183 -26.67 14.28 17.00
N THR A 184 -27.13 15.52 17.12
CA THR A 184 -26.97 16.54 16.07
C THR A 184 -25.50 16.89 15.85
N LEU A 185 -24.72 17.04 16.92
CA LEU A 185 -23.27 17.28 16.83
C LEU A 185 -22.55 16.09 16.20
N TYR A 186 -22.92 14.87 16.59
CA TYR A 186 -22.35 13.65 16.03
C TYR A 186 -22.64 13.53 14.52
N LEU A 187 -23.88 13.80 14.08
CA LEU A 187 -24.23 13.81 12.66
C LEU A 187 -23.44 14.88 11.89
N ARG A 188 -23.30 16.09 12.45
CA ARG A 188 -22.50 17.15 11.83
C ARG A 188 -21.05 16.69 11.62
N HIS A 189 -20.46 16.05 12.63
CA HIS A 189 -19.11 15.51 12.53
C HIS A 189 -19.00 14.43 11.45
N ILE A 190 -19.95 13.49 11.36
CA ILE A 190 -19.97 12.47 10.30
C ILE A 190 -20.03 13.12 8.91
N VAL A 191 -20.87 14.14 8.72
CA VAL A 191 -21.00 14.83 7.44
C VAL A 191 -19.68 15.52 7.05
N GLN A 192 -19.02 16.17 8.00
CA GLN A 192 -17.70 16.79 7.75
C GLN A 192 -16.64 15.74 7.38
N GLU A 193 -16.62 14.62 8.09
CA GLU A 193 -15.71 13.51 7.79
C GLU A 193 -15.99 12.88 6.42
N SER A 194 -17.25 12.69 6.05
CA SER A 194 -17.66 12.24 4.72
C SER A 194 -17.12 13.18 3.64
N PHE A 195 -17.33 14.48 3.80
CA PHE A 195 -16.85 15.48 2.84
C PHE A 195 -15.32 15.47 2.70
N ARG A 196 -14.59 15.31 3.81
CA ARG A 196 -13.13 15.17 3.81
C ARG A 196 -12.68 13.94 3.02
N LYS A 197 -13.32 12.79 3.25
CA LYS A 197 -13.02 11.57 2.51
C LYS A 197 -13.37 11.68 1.03
N ASP A 198 -14.46 12.35 0.68
CA ASP A 198 -14.83 12.58 -0.72
C ASP A 198 -13.80 13.44 -1.45
N LEU A 199 -13.21 14.43 -0.77
CA LEU A 199 -12.10 15.22 -1.31
C LEU A 199 -10.85 14.36 -1.53
N GLU A 200 -10.49 13.52 -0.56
CA GLU A 200 -9.36 12.60 -0.67
C GLU A 200 -9.55 11.60 -1.82
N ILE A 201 -10.74 11.01 -1.95
CA ILE A 201 -11.09 10.10 -3.05
C ILE A 201 -10.96 10.81 -4.41
N ARG A 202 -11.43 12.07 -4.50
CA ARG A 202 -11.26 12.85 -5.74
C ARG A 202 -9.80 13.13 -6.05
N GLY A 203 -8.96 13.40 -5.04
CA GLY A 203 -7.52 13.57 -5.19
C GLY A 203 -6.87 12.29 -5.73
N LEU A 204 -7.09 11.17 -5.05
CA LEU A 204 -6.57 9.86 -5.46
C LEU A 204 -7.03 9.46 -6.87
N LYS A 205 -8.27 9.77 -7.24
CA LYS A 205 -8.78 9.51 -8.60
C LYS A 205 -7.99 10.28 -9.66
N LYS A 206 -7.65 11.55 -9.42
CA LYS A 206 -6.81 12.35 -10.32
C LYS A 206 -5.42 11.77 -10.42
N ASP A 207 -4.79 11.43 -9.29
CA ASP A 207 -3.46 10.84 -9.27
C ASP A 207 -3.42 9.53 -10.07
N VAL A 208 -4.41 8.66 -9.89
CA VAL A 208 -4.53 7.40 -10.66
C VAL A 208 -4.67 7.70 -12.15
N GLN A 209 -5.49 8.68 -12.54
CA GLN A 209 -5.66 9.06 -13.94
C GLN A 209 -4.34 9.56 -14.56
N GLU A 210 -3.59 10.40 -13.85
CA GLU A 210 -2.26 10.87 -14.28
C GLU A 210 -1.26 9.71 -14.40
N LYS A 211 -1.29 8.76 -13.47
CA LYS A 211 -0.45 7.55 -13.52
C LYS A 211 -0.80 6.63 -14.68
N VAL A 212 -2.07 6.51 -15.05
CA VAL A 212 -2.50 5.76 -16.23
C VAL A 212 -1.96 6.42 -17.51
N VAL A 213 -2.09 7.74 -17.64
CA VAL A 213 -1.59 8.48 -18.81
C VAL A 213 -0.07 8.33 -18.93
N THR A 214 0.67 8.57 -17.85
CA THR A 214 2.14 8.44 -17.85
C THR A 214 2.60 7.01 -18.16
N THR A 215 1.93 6.00 -17.61
CA THR A 215 2.23 4.59 -17.91
C THR A 215 1.97 4.27 -19.39
N SER A 216 0.88 4.78 -19.96
CA SER A 216 0.56 4.56 -21.37
C SER A 216 1.61 5.18 -22.29
N TYR A 217 2.05 6.39 -21.98
CA TYR A 217 3.11 7.09 -22.71
C TYR A 217 4.45 6.32 -22.65
N LEU A 218 4.86 5.91 -21.45
CA LEU A 218 6.10 5.14 -21.27
C LEU A 218 6.05 3.80 -21.99
N ARG A 219 4.89 3.14 -22.03
CA ARG A 219 4.70 1.91 -22.79
C ARG A 219 4.89 2.14 -24.29
N SER A 220 4.33 3.22 -24.84
CA SER A 220 4.53 3.58 -26.24
C SER A 220 6.00 3.87 -26.55
N GLN A 221 6.70 4.61 -25.68
CA GLN A 221 8.14 4.85 -25.84
C GLN A 221 8.96 3.56 -25.79
N LEU A 222 8.65 2.65 -24.86
CA LEU A 222 9.33 1.37 -24.76
C LEU A 222 9.14 0.55 -26.03
N GLN A 223 7.91 0.47 -26.55
CA GLN A 223 7.62 -0.24 -27.79
C GLN A 223 8.37 0.37 -28.97
N GLN A 224 8.42 1.69 -29.08
CA GLN A 224 9.18 2.37 -30.12
C GLN A 224 10.68 2.06 -30.01
N SER A 225 11.26 2.16 -28.82
CA SER A 225 12.68 1.85 -28.59
C SER A 225 13.01 0.38 -28.90
N GLN A 226 12.10 -0.55 -28.61
CA GLN A 226 12.26 -1.96 -28.97
C GLN A 226 12.27 -2.17 -30.49
N LEU A 227 11.39 -1.48 -31.23
CA LEU A 227 11.37 -1.53 -32.69
C LEU A 227 12.65 -0.94 -33.29
N GLU A 228 13.11 0.22 -32.78
CA GLU A 228 14.38 0.84 -33.19
C GLU A 228 15.58 -0.08 -32.91
N ALA A 229 15.61 -0.74 -31.74
CA ALA A 229 16.67 -1.69 -31.40
C ALA A 229 16.66 -2.92 -32.33
N GLN A 230 15.48 -3.42 -32.71
CA GLN A 230 15.35 -4.51 -33.65
C GLN A 230 15.83 -4.11 -35.05
N ASP A 231 15.46 -2.92 -35.53
CA ASP A 231 15.92 -2.40 -36.81
C ASP A 231 17.44 -2.24 -36.86
N LEU A 232 18.02 -1.61 -35.82
CA LEU A 232 19.48 -1.46 -35.71
C LEU A 232 20.20 -2.81 -35.67
N ARG A 233 19.60 -3.82 -35.05
CA ARG A 233 20.17 -5.18 -35.05
C ARG A 233 20.18 -5.78 -36.46
N LEU A 234 19.09 -5.65 -37.21
CA LEU A 234 19.01 -6.12 -38.60
C LEU A 234 20.02 -5.38 -39.48
N GLN A 235 20.14 -4.06 -39.33
CA GLN A 235 21.14 -3.27 -40.06
C GLN A 235 22.57 -3.71 -39.72
N LYS A 236 22.87 -3.97 -38.45
CA LYS A 236 24.18 -4.49 -38.01
C LYS A 236 24.48 -5.85 -38.64
N GLU A 237 23.52 -6.76 -38.65
CA GLU A 237 23.67 -8.09 -39.24
C GLU A 237 23.92 -7.99 -40.75
N LYS A 238 23.18 -7.13 -41.46
CA LYS A 238 23.39 -6.83 -42.87
C LYS A 238 24.79 -6.29 -43.15
N LEU A 239 25.19 -5.23 -42.44
CA LEU A 239 26.53 -4.63 -42.58
C LEU A 239 27.64 -5.63 -42.29
N SER A 240 27.45 -6.53 -41.31
CA SER A 240 28.42 -7.60 -41.03
C SER A 240 28.55 -8.57 -42.20
N SER A 241 27.44 -8.93 -42.85
CA SER A 241 27.45 -9.77 -44.06
C SER A 241 28.15 -9.06 -45.22
N ASP A 242 27.82 -7.80 -45.47
CA ASP A 242 28.41 -6.99 -46.55
C ASP A 242 29.93 -6.86 -46.35
N CYS A 243 30.38 -6.59 -45.12
CA CYS A 243 31.81 -6.53 -44.78
C CYS A 243 32.52 -7.86 -45.01
N LYS A 244 31.88 -9.00 -44.68
CA LYS A 244 32.46 -10.33 -44.94
C LYS A 244 32.57 -10.60 -46.44
N GLN A 245 31.54 -10.27 -47.20
CA GLN A 245 31.54 -10.43 -48.66
C GLN A 245 32.62 -9.59 -49.32
N LEU A 246 32.74 -8.31 -48.94
CA LEU A 246 33.79 -7.42 -49.45
C LEU A 246 35.19 -7.93 -49.09
N SER A 247 35.39 -8.43 -47.87
CA SER A 247 36.66 -9.02 -47.45
C SER A 247 37.03 -10.25 -48.29
N TRP A 248 36.05 -11.11 -48.58
CA TRP A 248 36.25 -12.27 -49.47
C TRP A 248 36.58 -11.85 -50.89
N GLN A 249 35.82 -10.89 -51.45
CA GLN A 249 36.07 -10.38 -52.79
C GLN A 249 37.46 -9.76 -52.91
N GLN A 250 37.86 -8.94 -51.94
CA GLN A 250 39.18 -8.31 -51.92
C GLN A 250 40.31 -9.35 -51.84
N ARG A 251 40.14 -10.41 -51.04
CA ARG A 251 41.11 -11.52 -50.98
C ARG A 251 41.22 -12.22 -52.32
N PHE A 252 40.09 -12.59 -52.92
CA PHE A 252 40.05 -13.23 -54.22
C PHE A 252 40.69 -12.38 -55.31
N GLU A 253 40.37 -11.09 -55.40
CA GLU A 253 40.97 -10.16 -56.35
C GLU A 253 42.49 -10.03 -56.15
N ARG A 254 42.96 -9.97 -54.90
CA ARG A 254 44.39 -9.96 -54.58
C ARG A 254 45.08 -11.22 -55.07
N ASP A 255 44.49 -12.39 -54.80
CA ASP A 255 45.07 -13.68 -55.20
C ASP A 255 45.12 -13.79 -56.73
N CYS A 256 44.06 -13.38 -57.43
CA CYS A 256 44.05 -13.32 -58.90
C CYS A 256 45.11 -12.38 -59.46
N LEU A 257 45.35 -11.21 -58.84
CA LEU A 257 46.40 -10.29 -59.26
C LEU A 257 47.80 -10.90 -59.06
N VAL A 258 48.04 -11.58 -57.93
CA VAL A 258 49.31 -12.25 -57.65
C VAL A 258 49.57 -13.35 -58.69
N GLU A 259 48.60 -14.18 -59.01
CA GLU A 259 48.77 -15.24 -60.02
C GLU A 259 49.02 -14.65 -61.42
N ARG A 260 48.30 -13.59 -61.81
CA ARG A 260 48.56 -12.89 -63.08
C ARG A 260 49.99 -12.35 -63.17
N LEU A 261 50.50 -11.75 -62.08
CA LEU A 261 51.88 -11.25 -62.03
C LEU A 261 52.92 -12.38 -62.09
N LYS A 262 52.63 -13.54 -61.48
CA LYS A 262 53.48 -14.73 -61.61
C LYS A 262 53.49 -15.26 -63.04
N GLU A 263 52.33 -15.34 -63.70
CA GLU A 263 52.24 -15.77 -65.09
C GLU A 263 53.00 -14.82 -66.03
N GLN A 264 52.85 -13.50 -65.84
CA GLN A 264 53.58 -12.50 -66.62
C GLN A 264 55.10 -12.63 -66.42
N SER A 265 55.57 -12.70 -65.17
CA SER A 265 57.02 -12.83 -64.90
C SER A 265 57.59 -14.15 -65.43
N ASN A 266 56.85 -15.25 -65.34
CA ASN A 266 57.24 -16.54 -65.95
C ASN A 266 57.36 -16.44 -67.47
N LEU A 267 56.46 -15.71 -68.13
CA LEU A 267 56.49 -15.50 -69.57
C LEU A 267 57.70 -14.63 -69.98
N GLU A 268 58.01 -13.58 -69.22
CA GLU A 268 59.19 -12.75 -69.42
C GLU A 268 60.49 -13.54 -69.21
N LEU A 269 60.57 -14.37 -68.16
CA LEU A 269 61.70 -15.26 -67.93
C LEU A 269 61.91 -16.26 -69.08
N LYS A 270 60.83 -16.85 -69.61
CA LYS A 270 60.91 -17.75 -70.79
C LYS A 270 61.40 -17.01 -72.04
N LYS A 271 60.97 -15.76 -72.26
CA LYS A 271 61.47 -14.93 -73.38
C LYS A 271 62.97 -14.64 -73.24
N LEU A 272 63.39 -14.15 -72.07
CA LEU A 272 64.80 -13.87 -71.79
C LEU A 272 65.68 -15.13 -71.92
N GLN A 273 65.16 -16.29 -71.49
CA GLN A 273 65.87 -17.56 -71.66
C GLN A 273 66.04 -17.92 -73.14
N ALA A 274 65.00 -17.76 -73.96
CA ALA A 274 65.08 -18.02 -75.40
C ALA A 274 66.04 -17.05 -76.11
N GLU A 275 66.04 -15.76 -75.74
CA GLU A 275 67.00 -14.76 -76.22
C GLU A 275 68.43 -15.12 -75.83
N LEU A 276 68.65 -15.51 -74.57
CA LEU A 276 69.96 -15.95 -74.07
C LEU A 276 70.48 -17.17 -74.85
N ASP A 277 69.62 -18.15 -75.12
CA ASP A 277 70.01 -19.35 -75.87
C ASP A 277 70.30 -19.03 -77.34
N THR A 278 69.60 -18.06 -77.93
CA THR A 278 69.88 -17.52 -79.26
C THR A 278 71.26 -16.84 -79.31
N VAL A 279 71.53 -15.92 -78.39
CA VAL A 279 72.84 -15.23 -78.29
C VAL A 279 73.98 -16.21 -78.01
N LYS A 280 73.76 -17.24 -77.18
CA LYS A 280 74.75 -18.32 -76.98
C LYS A 280 75.02 -19.08 -78.27
N ALA A 281 74.00 -19.37 -79.07
CA ALA A 281 74.16 -20.05 -80.35
C ALA A 281 74.93 -19.18 -81.35
N GLU A 282 74.61 -17.88 -81.42
CA GLU A 282 75.33 -16.90 -82.24
C GLU A 282 76.81 -16.79 -81.81
N LEU A 283 77.08 -16.66 -80.51
CA LEU A 283 78.45 -16.62 -79.98
C LEU A 283 79.24 -17.89 -80.33
N ARG A 284 78.61 -19.07 -80.31
CA ARG A 284 79.26 -20.32 -80.74
C ARG A 284 79.58 -20.30 -82.23
N LYS A 285 78.66 -19.83 -83.07
CA LYS A 285 78.89 -19.66 -84.52
C LYS A 285 80.03 -18.68 -84.79
N GLU A 286 80.03 -17.54 -84.10
CA GLU A 286 81.07 -16.51 -84.23
C GLU A 286 82.44 -17.06 -83.79
N LYS A 287 82.52 -17.76 -82.65
CA LYS A 287 83.76 -18.42 -82.20
C LYS A 287 84.28 -19.44 -83.20
N TYR A 288 83.38 -20.23 -83.79
CA TYR A 288 83.73 -21.21 -84.81
C TYR A 288 84.28 -20.53 -86.07
N GLN A 289 83.59 -19.50 -86.56
CA GLN A 289 84.05 -18.68 -87.69
C GLN A 289 85.39 -18.00 -87.40
N HIS A 290 85.57 -17.45 -86.19
CA HIS A 290 86.84 -16.86 -85.79
C HIS A 290 87.98 -17.88 -85.76
N ALA A 291 87.73 -19.10 -85.28
CA ALA A 291 88.73 -20.18 -85.29
C ALA A 291 89.13 -20.56 -86.73
N GLN A 292 88.15 -20.67 -87.65
CA GLN A 292 88.41 -20.89 -89.08
C GLN A 292 89.21 -19.74 -89.71
N ASN A 293 88.82 -18.49 -89.42
CA ASN A 293 89.52 -17.31 -89.91
C ASN A 293 90.96 -17.25 -89.39
N LYS A 294 91.18 -17.60 -88.11
CA LYS A 294 92.52 -17.68 -87.52
C LYS A 294 93.36 -18.76 -88.20
N GLU A 295 92.80 -19.95 -88.44
CA GLU A 295 93.50 -21.01 -89.17
C GLU A 295 93.86 -20.59 -90.61
N ALA A 296 92.93 -19.93 -91.31
CA ALA A 296 93.20 -19.37 -92.63
C ALA A 296 94.31 -18.30 -92.60
N LEU A 297 94.32 -17.42 -91.60
CA LEU A 297 95.40 -16.45 -91.40
C LEU A 297 96.74 -17.14 -91.09
N ASP A 298 96.74 -18.18 -90.25
CA ASP A 298 97.95 -18.94 -89.95
C ASP A 298 98.49 -19.67 -91.19
N LEU A 299 97.61 -20.21 -92.05
CA LEU A 299 97.99 -20.77 -93.35
C LEU A 299 98.60 -19.71 -94.26
N LEU A 300 98.01 -18.51 -94.33
CA LEU A 300 98.59 -17.39 -95.07
C LEU A 300 99.95 -16.99 -94.51
N HIS A 301 100.10 -16.85 -93.19
CA HIS A 301 101.39 -16.54 -92.55
C HIS A 301 102.45 -17.60 -92.86
N LYS A 302 102.09 -18.89 -92.82
CA LYS A 302 102.99 -19.99 -93.23
C LYS A 302 103.39 -19.86 -94.70
N HIS A 303 102.43 -19.61 -95.59
CA HIS A 303 102.70 -19.38 -97.01
C HIS A 303 103.68 -18.21 -97.21
N PHE A 304 103.40 -17.05 -96.61
CA PHE A 304 104.28 -15.88 -96.70
C PHE A 304 105.66 -16.09 -96.04
N SER A 305 105.75 -16.89 -94.98
CA SER A 305 107.02 -17.23 -94.32
C SER A 305 107.83 -18.28 -95.10
N SER A 306 107.17 -19.10 -95.93
CA SER A 306 107.79 -20.10 -96.81
C SER A 306 108.22 -19.53 -98.16
N LEU A 307 107.79 -18.30 -98.50
CA LEU A 307 108.36 -17.56 -99.61
C LEU A 307 109.82 -17.20 -99.26
N PRO A 308 110.77 -17.35 -100.19
CA PRO A 308 112.14 -16.93 -99.95
C PRO A 308 112.15 -15.43 -99.60
N SER A 309 112.83 -15.08 -98.52
CA SER A 309 113.15 -13.69 -98.18
C SER A 309 113.94 -13.07 -99.34
N PHE A 310 113.24 -12.46 -100.28
CA PHE A 310 113.82 -11.45 -101.14
C PHE A 310 114.03 -10.20 -100.29
N GLY A 311 115.17 -10.14 -99.59
CA GLY A 311 115.94 -8.89 -99.67
C GLY A 311 116.44 -8.81 -101.11
N PRO A 312 116.13 -7.72 -101.83
CA PRO A 312 116.92 -6.50 -101.68
C PRO A 312 116.04 -5.23 -101.73
N VAL A 313 116.41 -4.12 -101.08
CA VAL A 313 117.24 -3.07 -101.71
C VAL A 313 116.89 -2.89 -103.19
N GLU A 314 116.35 -1.70 -103.53
CA GLU A 314 116.22 -1.16 -104.89
C GLU A 314 115.10 -1.72 -105.82
N ALA A 315 113.84 -1.42 -105.51
CA ALA A 315 112.84 -1.01 -106.51
C ALA A 315 111.62 -0.41 -105.80
N PHE A 316 111.00 0.61 -106.40
CA PHE A 316 109.89 1.45 -105.88
C PHE A 316 110.28 2.71 -105.10
N LYS A 317 111.20 3.49 -105.69
CA LYS A 317 110.93 4.92 -105.91
C LYS A 317 110.06 5.08 -107.18
N ILE A 318 109.37 6.22 -107.26
CA ILE A 318 108.42 6.72 -108.31
C ILE A 318 106.96 6.46 -107.89
N GLU A 319 106.41 7.32 -107.03
CA GLU A 319 105.69 8.58 -107.38
C GLU A 319 104.36 8.33 -108.11
N PHE A 320 103.25 8.70 -107.47
CA PHE A 320 102.17 9.44 -108.13
C PHE A 320 101.34 10.22 -107.10
N LEU A 321 101.72 11.48 -106.90
CA LEU A 321 100.81 12.61 -106.73
C LEU A 321 100.00 12.76 -108.04
N ASN A 322 98.66 12.78 -107.96
CA ASN A 322 97.70 13.55 -108.79
C ASN A 322 96.36 12.80 -108.99
N LYS A 323 95.38 13.07 -108.13
CA LYS A 323 94.08 13.72 -108.44
C LYS A 323 93.12 13.63 -107.26
#